data_AF-A0A658NXG3-F1
#
_entry.id   AF-A0A658NXG3-F1
#
_cell.length_a   1.000
_cell.length_b   1.000
_cell.length_c   1.000
_cell.angle_alpha   90.00
_cell.angle_beta   90.00
_cell.angle_gamma   90.00
#
_symmetry.space_group_name_H-M   'P 1'
#
loop_
_entity.id
_entity.type
_entity.pdbx_description
1 polymer ?
#
loop_
_entity_poly.entity_id
_entity_poly.type
_entity_poly.pdbx_seq_one_letter_code
_entity_poly.pdbx_strand_id
1 'polypeptide(L)' 'MTWDIFCTVIDNYGDIGVTWRLARQLAREHGVPVRLWVDDLAAFSRIRPEIDPERDT' A
#
# COMPACT_ATOMS: atom_id res chain seq x y z
N MET A 1 -6.48 -0.16 18.05
CA MET A 1 -6.91 -1.07 16.97
C MET A 1 -6.06 -0.75 15.77
N THR A 2 -5.38 -1.73 15.19
CA THR A 2 -4.49 -1.55 14.02
C THR A 2 -5.06 -2.35 12.86
N TRP A 3 -5.01 -1.79 11.65
CA TRP A 3 -5.54 -2.43 10.45
C TRP A 3 -4.40 -2.91 9.56
N ASP A 4 -4.44 -4.19 9.22
CA ASP A 4 -3.52 -4.81 8.28
C ASP A 4 -4.24 -5.04 6.96
N ILE A 5 -3.72 -4.44 5.89
CA ILE A 5 -4.22 -4.60 4.53
C ILE A 5 -3.15 -5.36 3.75
N PHE A 6 -3.52 -6.49 3.15
CA PHE A 6 -2.64 -7.31 2.32
C PHE A 6 -3.04 -7.15 0.86
N CYS A 7 -2.08 -6.82 0.01
CA CYS A 7 -2.29 -6.59 -1.42
C CYS A 7 -1.28 -7.40 -2.23
N THR A 8 -1.76 -8.47 -2.87
CA THR A 8 -1.03 -9.17 -3.91
C THR A 8 -1.25 -8.44 -5.24
N VAL A 9 -0.15 -8.06 -5.90
CA VAL A 9 -0.20 -7.38 -7.20
C VAL A 9 -0.22 -8.43 -8.29
N ILE A 10 -1.37 -8.62 -8.97
CA ILE A 10 -1.55 -9.72 -9.94
C ILE A 10 -1.39 -9.23 -11.40
N ASP A 11 -1.99 -8.11 -11.79
CA ASP A 11 -1.59 -7.31 -12.97
C ASP A 11 -2.17 -5.87 -12.92
N ASN A 12 -1.65 -4.96 -13.73
CA ASN A 12 -2.24 -3.63 -14.02
C ASN A 12 -2.34 -2.56 -12.91
N TYR A 13 -1.49 -2.55 -11.87
CA TYR A 13 -1.35 -1.43 -10.91
C TYR A 13 -2.63 -1.00 -10.15
N GLY A 14 -3.79 -1.57 -10.48
CA GLY A 14 -5.11 -1.15 -10.00
C GLY A 14 -5.31 -1.52 -8.55
N ASP A 15 -4.93 -2.75 -8.20
CA ASP A 15 -5.09 -3.31 -6.85
C ASP A 15 -4.28 -2.52 -5.82
N ILE A 16 -3.01 -2.25 -6.12
CA ILE A 16 -2.14 -1.45 -5.26
C ILE A 16 -2.62 0.00 -5.15
N GLY A 17 -3.17 0.56 -6.24
CA GLY A 17 -3.75 1.91 -6.22
C GLY A 17 -4.99 2.01 -5.35
N VAL A 18 -5.86 0.99 -5.36
CA VAL A 18 -7.08 0.93 -4.54
C VAL A 18 -6.73 0.73 -3.07
N THR A 19 -5.90 -0.26 -2.76
CA THR A 19 -5.51 -0.58 -1.38
C THR A 19 -4.74 0.56 -0.73
N TRP A 20 -3.87 1.25 -1.47
CA TRP A 20 -3.20 2.47 -1.00
C TRP A 20 -4.18 3.61 -0.69
N ARG A 21 -5.14 3.89 -1.58
CA ARG A 21 -6.15 4.93 -1.33
C ARG A 21 -6.97 4.62 -0.09
N LEU A 22 -7.39 3.36 0.07
CA LEU A 22 -8.12 2.89 1.25
C LEU A 22 -7.28 3.06 2.53
N ALA A 23 -6.04 2.58 2.54
CA ALA A 23 -5.14 2.68 3.69
C ALA A 23 -4.95 4.14 4.13
N ARG A 24 -4.72 5.03 3.16
CA ARG A 24 -4.54 6.45 3.43
C ARG A 24 -5.81 7.13 3.95
N GLN A 25 -6.98 6.73 3.45
CA GLN A 25 -8.25 7.27 3.91
C GLN A 25 -8.54 6.84 5.36
N LEU A 26 -8.35 5.57 5.68
CA LEU A 26 -8.46 5.05 7.05
C LEU A 26 -7.51 5.77 8.02
N ALA A 27 -6.27 5.99 7.61
CA ALA A 27 -5.31 6.73 8.42
C ALA A 27 -5.68 8.20 8.62
N ARG A 28 -6.10 8.91 7.56
CA ARG A 28 -6.35 10.36 7.61
C ARG A 28 -7.72 10.73 8.15
N GLU A 29 -8.77 10.01 7.76
CA GLU A 29 -10.16 10.37 8.07
C GLU A 29 -10.65 9.71 9.36
N HIS A 30 -10.13 8.53 9.68
CA HIS A 30 -10.52 7.77 10.87
C HIS A 30 -9.44 7.73 11.96
N GLY A 31 -8.25 8.28 11.70
CA GLY A 31 -7.15 8.30 12.66
C GLY A 31 -6.64 6.91 13.05
N VAL A 32 -6.89 5.91 12.20
CA VAL A 32 -6.59 4.51 12.51
C VAL A 32 -5.19 4.17 12.02
N PRO A 33 -4.33 3.54 12.84
CA PRO A 33 -3.05 3.02 12.38
C PRO A 33 -3.27 1.91 11.33
N VAL A 34 -2.67 2.08 10.15
CA VAL A 34 -2.76 1.11 9.04
C VAL A 34 -1.37 0.63 8.64
N ARG A 35 -1.23 -0.67 8.42
CA ARG A 35 -0.10 -1.30 7.74
C ARG A 35 -0.59 -1.87 6.42
N LEU A 36 0.10 -1.53 5.33
CA LEU A 36 -0.17 -2.05 4.00
C LEU A 36 0.99 -2.96 3.59
N TRP A 37 0.70 -4.24 3.43
CA TRP A 37 1.61 -5.27 2.97
C TRP A 37 1.41 -5.46 1.47
N VAL A 38 2.50 -5.42 0.71
CA VAL A 38 2.49 -5.48 -0.75
C VAL A 38 3.54 -6.48 -1.19
N ASP A 39 3.14 -7.46 -2.00
CA ASP A 39 4.05 -8.54 -2.43
C ASP A 39 5.07 -8.06 -3.49
N ASP A 40 4.80 -6.96 -4.18
CA ASP A 40 5.70 -6.35 -5.18
C ASP A 40 5.82 -4.83 -4.96
N LEU A 41 6.83 -4.42 -4.19
CA LEU A 41 7.14 -3.01 -3.96
C LEU A 41 7.70 -2.30 -5.22
N ALA A 42 8.28 -3.03 -6.16
CA ALA A 42 8.76 -2.46 -7.42
C ALA A 42 7.59 -2.05 -8.33
N ALA A 43 6.49 -2.82 -8.32
CA ALA A 43 5.24 -2.39 -8.95
C ALA A 43 4.66 -1.15 -8.27
N PHE A 44 4.77 -1.04 -6.95
CA PHE A 44 4.29 0.12 -6.21
C PHE A 44 5.11 1.39 -6.49
N SER A 45 6.44 1.27 -6.57
CA SER A 45 7.34 2.41 -6.83
C SER A 45 7.10 3.06 -8.21
N ARG A 46 6.61 2.30 -9.19
CA ARG A 46 6.20 2.84 -10.51
C ARG A 46 5.02 3.82 -10.43
N ILE A 47 4.12 3.65 -9.45
CA ILE A 47 2.97 4.54 -9.21
C ILE A 47 3.33 5.64 -8.22
N ARG A 48 4.22 5.34 -7.27
CA ARG A 48 4.68 6.24 -6.22
C ARG A 48 6.20 6.16 -6.11
N PRO A 49 6.95 7.04 -6.80
CA PRO A 49 8.41 7.02 -6.82
C PRO A 49 9.08 7.18 -5.45
N GLU A 50 8.31 7.67 -4.47
CA GLU A 50 8.73 7.86 -3.08
C GLU A 50 8.87 6.54 -2.30
N ILE A 51 8.29 5.45 -2.82
CA ILE A 51 8.42 4.12 -2.24
C ILE A 51 9.80 3.58 -2.58
N ASP A 52 10.58 3.29 -1.54
CA ASP A 52 11.85 2.59 -1.65
C ASP A 52 11.58 1.07 -1.74
N PRO A 53 11.73 0.47 -2.94
CA PRO A 53 11.48 -0.96 -3.11
C PRO A 53 12.60 -1.83 -2.53
N GLU A 54 13.77 -1.26 -2.18
CA GLU A 54 14.89 -1.98 -1.58
C GLU A 54 14.79 -2.05 -0.06
N ARG A 55 13.84 -1.31 0.52
CA ARG A 55 13.54 -1.32 1.94
C ARG A 55 12.59 -2.47 2.29
N ASP A 56 13.06 -3.69 2.07
CA ASP A 56 12.40 -4.90 2.57
C ASP A 56 12.80 -5.09 4.03
N THR A 57 11.86 -4.85 4.97
CA THR A 57 12.07 -5.00 6.42
C THR A 57 11.21 -6.09 7.01
#